data_AF-A0A9Q1JC04-F1
#
_entry.id   AF-A0A9Q1JC04-F1
#
_cell.length_a   1.000
_cell.length_b   1.000
_cell.length_c   1.000
_cell.angle_alpha   90.00
_cell.angle_beta   90.00
_cell.angle_gamma   90.00
#
_symmetry.space_group_name_H-M   'P 1'
#
loop_
_entity.id
_entity.type
_entity.pdbx_description
1 polymer ?
#
loop_
_entity_poly.entity_id
_entity_poly.type
_entity_poly.pdbx_seq_one_letter_code
_entity_poly.pdbx_strand_id
1 'polypeptide(L)'
;MYKQTAHSKNTQTLPSPTPSPSAQSARLFFIQLIVVILNKIQPTMSGNIKDKEAFQRLNFLYQAAHCVLAQNPENVELARFYCFTQRTISKRLVLRQDPSVKRTMCKKCCSVLVPGVTASVRQRRGRNRERVTLVRCVSCGQTKRFRNDPHHRLWVDQPEAQLENQSQPEQRSSSTATQKGTVSTGPTPSQKHCHTSKPKI
;
A
#
# COMPACT_ATOMS: atom_id res chain seq x y z
N MET A 1 24.03 -67.32 30.31
CA MET A 1 25.07 -66.31 30.05
C MET A 1 25.12 -65.96 28.58
N TYR A 2 24.37 -64.95 28.14
CA TYR A 2 24.55 -64.32 26.83
C TYR A 2 24.50 -62.81 27.03
N LYS A 3 25.66 -62.16 26.85
CA LYS A 3 25.82 -60.71 26.92
C LYS A 3 25.35 -60.11 25.60
N GLN A 4 24.34 -59.25 25.62
CA GLN A 4 24.02 -58.36 24.50
C GLN A 4 24.71 -57.01 24.75
N THR A 5 25.70 -56.71 23.93
CA THR A 5 26.39 -55.42 23.87
C THR A 5 25.57 -54.43 23.04
N ALA A 6 25.24 -53.29 23.64
CA ALA A 6 24.57 -52.18 23.00
C ALA A 6 25.54 -51.44 22.04
N HIS A 7 25.24 -51.43 20.75
CA HIS A 7 25.91 -50.56 19.78
C HIS A 7 25.16 -49.21 19.69
N SER A 8 25.77 -48.20 20.31
CA SER A 8 25.45 -46.78 20.13
C SER A 8 25.70 -46.37 18.67
N LYS A 9 24.63 -45.97 17.96
CA LYS A 9 24.74 -45.34 16.64
C LYS A 9 24.87 -43.83 16.83
N ASN A 10 26.09 -43.36 16.60
CA ASN A 10 26.49 -41.96 16.60
C ASN A 10 25.89 -41.25 15.37
N THR A 11 24.83 -40.47 15.56
CA THR A 11 24.25 -39.63 14.50
C THR A 11 25.11 -38.39 14.33
N GLN A 12 25.94 -38.38 13.30
CA GLN A 12 26.69 -37.20 12.89
C GLN A 12 25.72 -36.14 12.34
N THR A 13 25.63 -35.00 13.03
CA THR A 13 25.02 -33.76 12.54
C THR A 13 25.93 -33.13 11.49
N LEU A 14 25.45 -33.03 10.25
CA LEU A 14 26.09 -32.28 9.17
C LEU A 14 25.98 -30.76 9.44
N PRO A 15 27.04 -29.96 9.27
CA PRO A 15 26.97 -28.51 9.39
C PRO A 15 26.28 -27.88 8.17
N SER A 16 25.37 -26.95 8.45
CA SER A 16 24.68 -26.10 7.47
C SER A 16 25.66 -25.23 6.67
N PRO A 17 25.46 -25.02 5.36
CA PRO A 17 26.35 -24.18 4.55
C PRO A 17 26.19 -22.70 4.92
N THR A 18 27.30 -22.07 5.29
CA THR A 18 27.40 -20.61 5.44
C THR A 18 27.38 -19.95 4.05
N PRO A 19 26.64 -18.84 3.87
CA PRO A 19 26.58 -18.16 2.58
C PRO A 19 27.87 -17.38 2.29
N SER A 20 28.39 -17.54 1.08
CA SER A 20 29.62 -16.93 0.58
C SER A 20 29.51 -15.40 0.37
N PRO A 21 30.62 -14.65 0.48
CA PRO A 21 30.64 -13.18 0.51
C PRO A 21 30.30 -12.48 -0.83
N SER A 22 30.24 -13.18 -1.96
CA SER A 22 29.85 -12.58 -3.26
C SER A 22 28.35 -12.29 -3.37
N ALA A 23 27.51 -13.00 -2.60
CA ALA A 23 26.06 -12.79 -2.58
C ALA A 23 25.63 -11.58 -1.73
N GLN A 24 26.49 -11.12 -0.82
CA GLN A 24 26.21 -9.96 0.04
C GLN A 24 26.30 -8.65 -0.75
N SER A 25 27.26 -8.54 -1.68
CA SER A 25 27.40 -7.38 -2.56
C SER A 25 26.20 -7.20 -3.47
N ALA A 26 25.74 -8.25 -4.16
CA ALA A 26 24.56 -8.19 -5.03
C ALA A 26 23.27 -7.88 -4.25
N ARG A 27 23.13 -8.39 -3.02
CA ARG A 27 22.02 -8.02 -2.11
C ARG A 27 22.07 -6.55 -1.72
N LEU A 28 23.23 -6.01 -1.37
CA LEU A 28 23.39 -4.60 -1.02
C LEU A 28 23.13 -3.67 -2.21
N PHE A 29 23.52 -4.06 -3.43
CA PHE A 29 23.18 -3.33 -4.66
C PHE A 29 21.68 -3.36 -4.98
N PHE A 30 21.01 -4.51 -4.80
CA PHE A 30 19.56 -4.60 -4.96
C PHE A 30 18.80 -3.83 -3.86
N ILE A 31 19.30 -3.83 -2.63
CA ILE A 31 18.77 -3.03 -1.52
C ILE A 31 18.98 -1.55 -1.79
N GLN A 32 20.15 -1.12 -2.24
CA GLN A 32 20.42 0.25 -2.69
C GLN A 32 19.49 0.64 -3.85
N LEU A 33 19.30 -0.22 -4.85
CA LEU A 33 18.41 0.05 -5.97
C LEU A 33 16.94 0.10 -5.54
N ILE A 34 16.48 -0.78 -4.64
CA ILE A 34 15.13 -0.73 -4.06
C ILE A 34 14.96 0.51 -3.18
N VAL A 35 15.93 0.86 -2.34
CA VAL A 35 15.90 2.07 -1.49
C VAL A 35 15.93 3.34 -2.34
N VAL A 36 16.68 3.36 -3.45
CA VAL A 36 16.72 4.48 -4.42
C VAL A 36 15.43 4.54 -5.24
N ILE A 37 14.87 3.41 -5.69
CA ILE A 37 13.58 3.36 -6.39
C ILE A 37 12.43 3.73 -5.46
N LEU A 38 12.47 3.34 -4.18
CA LEU A 38 11.48 3.73 -3.16
C LEU A 38 11.69 5.19 -2.69
N ASN A 39 12.92 5.73 -2.66
CA ASN A 39 13.20 7.15 -2.38
C ASN A 39 12.84 8.08 -3.55
N LYS A 40 12.88 7.58 -4.80
CA LYS A 40 12.42 8.33 -5.98
C LYS A 40 10.91 8.50 -6.06
N ILE A 41 10.16 7.89 -5.14
CA ILE A 41 8.78 8.27 -4.82
C ILE A 41 8.84 9.52 -3.92
N GLN A 42 9.48 10.59 -4.42
CA GLN A 42 9.23 11.91 -3.86
C GLN A 42 7.77 12.23 -4.21
N PRO A 43 6.91 12.56 -3.24
CA PRO A 43 5.60 13.09 -3.56
C PRO A 43 5.83 14.39 -4.34
N THR A 44 5.36 14.42 -5.59
CA THR A 44 5.22 15.65 -6.36
C THR A 44 4.48 16.64 -5.47
N MET A 45 5.14 17.75 -5.11
CA MET A 45 4.51 18.77 -4.30
C MET A 45 3.37 19.38 -5.12
N SER A 46 2.14 18.99 -4.82
CA SER A 46 0.95 19.40 -5.54
C SER A 46 -0.20 19.55 -4.56
N GLY A 47 -0.72 20.78 -4.45
CA GLY A 47 -1.99 21.10 -3.80
C GLY A 47 -2.01 21.05 -2.26
N ASN A 48 -2.91 21.82 -1.67
CA ASN A 48 -3.29 21.69 -0.27
C ASN A 48 -4.06 20.37 -0.08
N ILE A 49 -3.35 19.27 0.08
CA ILE A 49 -3.95 17.94 0.28
C ILE A 49 -4.54 17.88 1.68
N LYS A 50 -5.88 17.76 1.77
CA LYS A 50 -6.58 17.46 3.02
C LYS A 50 -5.99 16.18 3.63
N ASP A 51 -5.78 16.18 4.95
CA ASP A 51 -5.18 15.07 5.70
C ASP A 51 -3.71 14.75 5.35
N LYS A 52 -2.93 15.75 4.90
CA LYS A 52 -1.49 15.62 4.57
C LYS A 52 -0.69 14.85 5.62
N GLU A 53 -0.85 15.18 6.90
CA GLU A 53 -0.14 14.51 8.00
C GLU A 53 -0.49 13.02 8.08
N ALA A 54 -1.76 12.67 7.87
CA ALA A 54 -2.19 11.28 7.89
C ALA A 54 -1.56 10.50 6.75
N PHE A 55 -1.52 11.05 5.53
CA PHE A 55 -0.83 10.43 4.40
C PHE A 55 0.68 10.29 4.63
N GLN A 56 1.33 11.27 5.26
CA GLN A 56 2.74 11.16 5.65
C GLN A 56 2.98 10.02 6.64
N ARG A 57 2.13 9.88 7.67
CA ARG A 57 2.19 8.77 8.64
C ARG A 57 2.00 7.41 7.95
N LEU A 58 1.04 7.31 7.03
CA LEU A 58 0.80 6.08 6.27
C LEU A 58 1.99 5.71 5.38
N ASN A 59 2.60 6.70 4.72
CA ASN A 59 3.77 6.50 3.86
C ASN A 59 4.98 6.05 4.68
N PHE A 60 5.23 6.70 5.82
CA PHE A 60 6.31 6.32 6.73
C PHE A 60 6.21 4.86 7.17
N LEU A 61 5.02 4.43 7.64
CA LEU A 61 4.80 3.04 8.07
C LEU A 61 5.00 2.04 6.92
N TYR A 62 4.54 2.40 5.72
CA TYR A 62 4.73 1.56 4.53
C TYR A 62 6.21 1.39 4.20
N GLN A 63 6.98 2.48 4.16
CA GLN A 63 8.42 2.45 3.88
C GLN A 63 9.20 1.70 4.98
N ALA A 64 8.87 1.92 6.25
CA ALA A 64 9.47 1.21 7.37
C ALA A 64 9.28 -0.31 7.25
N ALA A 65 8.10 -0.77 6.84
CA ALA A 65 7.82 -2.19 6.63
C ALA A 65 8.70 -2.84 5.56
N HIS A 66 8.95 -2.13 4.45
CA HIS A 66 9.88 -2.59 3.41
C HIS A 66 11.33 -2.54 3.87
N CYS A 67 11.72 -1.49 4.60
CA CYS A 67 13.07 -1.32 5.12
C CYS A 67 13.46 -2.47 6.08
N VAL A 68 12.58 -2.85 6.99
CA VAL A 68 12.80 -3.98 7.91
C VAL A 68 13.06 -5.28 7.14
N LEU A 69 12.25 -5.58 6.13
CA LEU A 69 12.44 -6.79 5.31
C LEU A 69 13.71 -6.74 4.46
N ALA A 70 14.11 -5.54 4.02
CA ALA A 70 15.34 -5.35 3.25
C ALA A 70 16.60 -5.56 4.11
N GLN A 71 16.57 -5.12 5.37
CA GLN A 71 17.68 -5.33 6.31
C GLN A 71 17.73 -6.77 6.80
N ASN A 72 16.60 -7.30 7.28
CA ASN A 72 16.50 -8.60 7.91
C ASN A 72 15.22 -9.32 7.47
N PRO A 73 15.28 -10.25 6.50
CA PRO A 73 14.10 -10.89 5.93
C PRO A 73 13.37 -11.81 6.92
N GLU A 74 14.01 -12.23 8.01
CA GLU A 74 13.38 -13.03 9.07
C GLU A 74 12.44 -12.21 9.96
N ASN A 75 12.62 -10.89 10.03
CA ASN A 75 11.82 -9.98 10.86
C ASN A 75 10.46 -9.63 10.23
N VAL A 76 9.74 -10.67 9.76
CA VAL A 76 8.46 -10.53 9.07
C VAL A 76 7.37 -9.96 9.98
N GLU A 77 7.39 -10.30 11.26
CA GLU A 77 6.37 -9.85 12.22
C GLU A 77 6.43 -8.34 12.48
N LEU A 78 7.62 -7.74 12.54
CA LEU A 78 7.75 -6.29 12.68
C LEU A 78 7.22 -5.56 11.44
N ALA A 79 7.52 -6.06 10.24
CA ALA A 79 6.97 -5.50 9.00
C ALA A 79 5.43 -5.61 8.96
N ARG A 80 4.87 -6.73 9.43
CA ARG A 80 3.41 -6.92 9.54
C ARG A 80 2.78 -5.96 10.54
N PHE A 81 3.44 -5.69 11.66
CA PHE A 81 2.97 -4.74 12.66
C PHE A 81 2.84 -3.33 12.08
N TYR A 82 3.84 -2.86 11.31
CA TYR A 82 3.77 -1.56 10.64
C TYR A 82 2.62 -1.49 9.64
N CYS A 83 2.46 -2.52 8.80
CA CYS A 83 1.36 -2.57 7.84
C CYS A 83 -0.02 -2.73 8.50
N PHE A 84 -0.12 -3.43 9.63
CA PHE A 84 -1.35 -3.52 10.42
C PHE A 84 -1.72 -2.16 11.01
N THR A 85 -0.75 -1.43 11.54
CA THR A 85 -0.93 -0.07 12.06
C THR A 85 -1.36 0.88 10.94
N GLN A 86 -0.69 0.83 9.80
CA GLN A 86 -1.04 1.61 8.60
C GLN A 86 -2.49 1.34 8.18
N ARG A 87 -2.90 0.07 8.07
CA ARG A 87 -4.28 -0.30 7.71
C ARG A 87 -5.30 0.20 8.74
N THR A 88 -4.95 0.14 10.02
CA THR A 88 -5.81 0.60 11.12
C THR A 88 -6.02 2.11 11.05
N ILE A 89 -4.95 2.89 10.84
CA ILE A 89 -5.03 4.34 10.66
C ILE A 89 -5.90 4.68 9.45
N SER A 90 -5.64 4.04 8.29
CA SER A 90 -6.46 4.30 7.09
C SER A 90 -7.93 3.96 7.28
N LYS A 91 -8.25 2.89 8.01
CA LYS A 91 -9.65 2.52 8.30
C LYS A 91 -10.31 3.53 9.24
N ARG A 92 -9.62 3.95 10.30
CA ARG A 92 -10.15 4.89 11.30
C ARG A 92 -10.40 6.28 10.72
N LEU A 93 -9.47 6.76 9.90
CA LEU A 93 -9.54 8.07 9.25
C LEU A 93 -10.30 8.04 7.92
N VAL A 94 -10.86 6.88 7.52
CA VAL A 94 -11.62 6.70 6.27
C VAL A 94 -10.82 7.14 5.03
N LEU A 95 -9.50 6.93 5.05
CA LEU A 95 -8.60 7.34 3.98
C LEU A 95 -8.54 6.29 2.87
N ARG A 96 -8.72 6.75 1.62
CA ARG A 96 -8.56 5.93 0.42
C ARG A 96 -7.09 5.79 0.08
N GLN A 97 -6.50 4.63 0.39
CA GLN A 97 -5.15 4.30 -0.06
C GLN A 97 -5.11 4.02 -1.56
N ASP A 98 -3.97 4.31 -2.19
CA ASP A 98 -3.72 4.02 -3.60
C ASP A 98 -3.75 2.50 -3.91
N PRO A 99 -4.30 2.05 -5.04
CA PRO A 99 -4.30 0.65 -5.43
C PRO A 99 -2.90 0.02 -5.52
N SER A 100 -1.85 0.74 -5.90
CA SER A 100 -0.47 0.24 -5.96
C SER A 100 0.02 -0.22 -4.58
N VAL A 101 -0.18 0.60 -3.55
CA VAL A 101 0.14 0.29 -2.15
C VAL A 101 -0.74 -0.85 -1.65
N LYS A 102 -2.06 -0.80 -1.91
CA LYS A 102 -2.97 -1.88 -1.48
C LYS A 102 -2.64 -3.21 -2.15
N ARG A 103 -2.08 -3.24 -3.37
CA ARG A 103 -1.70 -4.47 -4.08
C ARG A 103 -0.55 -5.18 -3.37
N THR A 104 0.42 -4.46 -2.83
CA THR A 104 1.61 -5.00 -2.15
C THR A 104 1.37 -5.43 -0.69
N MET A 105 0.17 -5.28 -0.12
CA MET A 105 -0.13 -5.69 1.27
C MET A 105 -1.16 -6.82 1.37
N CYS A 106 -0.95 -7.84 2.20
CA CYS A 106 -1.90 -8.93 2.39
C CYS A 106 -3.21 -8.47 3.06
N LYS A 107 -4.38 -8.84 2.50
CA LYS A 107 -5.70 -8.49 3.05
C LYS A 107 -6.01 -9.21 4.37
N LYS A 108 -5.46 -10.41 4.59
CA LYS A 108 -5.75 -11.20 5.80
C LYS A 108 -4.85 -10.78 6.96
N CYS A 109 -3.55 -10.87 6.76
CA CYS A 109 -2.57 -10.76 7.83
C CYS A 109 -1.67 -9.51 7.77
N CYS A 110 -1.96 -8.59 6.85
CA CYS A 110 -1.21 -7.33 6.70
C CYS A 110 0.28 -7.49 6.36
N SER A 111 0.77 -8.68 5.97
CA SER A 111 2.15 -8.83 5.49
C SER A 111 2.39 -8.03 4.22
N VAL A 112 3.54 -7.34 4.14
CA VAL A 112 4.08 -6.87 2.86
C VAL A 112 4.31 -8.08 1.95
N LEU A 113 3.96 -7.95 0.68
CA LEU A 113 4.06 -8.97 -0.36
C LEU A 113 5.24 -8.64 -1.27
N VAL A 114 6.41 -9.14 -0.90
CA VAL A 114 7.64 -9.07 -1.67
C VAL A 114 7.79 -10.37 -2.46
N PRO A 115 7.75 -10.34 -3.80
CA PRO A 115 7.94 -11.53 -4.62
C PRO A 115 9.26 -12.24 -4.27
N GLY A 116 9.22 -13.54 -4.04
CA GLY A 116 10.40 -14.35 -3.71
C GLY A 116 10.80 -14.35 -2.24
N VAL A 117 10.25 -13.45 -1.41
CA VAL A 117 10.53 -13.42 0.04
C VAL A 117 9.27 -13.78 0.83
N THR A 118 8.25 -12.92 0.79
CA THR A 118 7.01 -13.10 1.57
C THR A 118 5.80 -13.46 0.72
N ALA A 119 5.95 -13.42 -0.61
CA ALA A 119 4.92 -13.76 -1.57
C ALA A 119 5.44 -14.62 -2.73
N SER A 120 4.61 -15.58 -3.17
CA SER A 120 4.79 -16.31 -4.41
C SER A 120 3.92 -15.68 -5.50
N VAL A 121 4.54 -15.33 -6.62
CA VAL A 121 3.84 -14.75 -7.79
C VAL A 121 3.81 -15.79 -8.90
N ARG A 122 2.64 -16.04 -9.48
CA ARG A 122 2.46 -16.97 -10.60
C ARG A 122 1.54 -16.35 -11.63
N GLN A 123 1.90 -16.47 -12.91
CA GLN A 123 0.99 -16.14 -14.00
C GLN A 123 0.29 -17.41 -14.46
N ARG A 124 -1.03 -17.33 -14.65
CA ARG A 124 -1.87 -18.42 -15.15
C ARG A 124 -2.81 -17.89 -16.23
N ARG A 125 -3.28 -18.78 -17.09
CA ARG A 125 -4.40 -18.51 -18.00
C ARG A 125 -5.69 -18.92 -17.31
N GLY A 126 -6.66 -18.00 -17.26
CA GLY A 126 -8.00 -18.24 -16.73
C GLY A 126 -8.90 -18.96 -17.73
N ARG A 127 -10.17 -19.19 -17.31
CA ARG A 127 -11.17 -19.94 -18.09
C ARG A 127 -11.42 -19.34 -19.48
N ASN A 128 -11.35 -18.01 -19.60
CA ASN A 128 -11.62 -17.28 -20.84
C ASN A 128 -10.33 -16.85 -21.57
N ARG A 129 -9.24 -17.62 -21.45
CA ARG A 129 -7.90 -17.27 -21.99
C ARG A 129 -7.31 -15.96 -21.46
N GLU A 130 -7.94 -15.35 -20.46
CA GLU A 130 -7.41 -14.17 -19.77
C GLU A 130 -6.10 -14.50 -19.04
N ARG A 131 -5.12 -13.60 -19.12
CA ARG A 131 -3.88 -13.73 -18.35
C ARG A 131 -4.15 -13.17 -16.95
N VAL A 132 -3.85 -13.97 -15.92
CA VAL A 132 -4.07 -13.60 -14.53
C VAL A 132 -2.79 -13.78 -13.74
N THR A 133 -2.41 -12.75 -13.00
CA THR A 133 -1.31 -12.79 -12.04
C THR A 133 -1.87 -13.12 -10.66
N LEU A 134 -1.46 -14.24 -10.09
CA LEU A 134 -1.78 -14.64 -8.73
C LEU A 134 -0.61 -14.30 -7.81
N VAL A 135 -0.91 -13.57 -6.74
CA VAL A 135 0.04 -13.24 -5.68
C VAL A 135 -0.43 -13.93 -4.40
N ARG A 136 0.28 -14.98 -3.97
CA ARG A 136 -0.04 -15.76 -2.77
C ARG A 136 0.90 -15.36 -1.63
N CYS A 137 0.34 -14.98 -0.50
CA CYS A 137 1.09 -14.75 0.73
C CYS A 137 1.63 -16.08 1.26
N VAL A 138 2.93 -16.16 1.53
CA VAL A 138 3.57 -17.38 2.05
C VAL A 138 3.16 -17.63 3.50
N SER A 139 3.02 -16.57 4.31
CA SER A 139 2.71 -16.72 5.75
C SER A 139 1.28 -17.18 6.04
N CYS A 140 0.27 -16.74 5.27
CA CYS A 140 -1.15 -17.02 5.59
C CYS A 140 -1.94 -17.70 4.46
N GLY A 141 -1.32 -17.94 3.30
CA GLY A 141 -1.94 -18.58 2.15
C GLY A 141 -2.94 -17.73 1.35
N GLN A 142 -3.30 -16.53 1.83
CA GLN A 142 -4.24 -15.67 1.11
C GLN A 142 -3.69 -15.32 -0.27
N THR A 143 -4.53 -15.50 -1.30
CA THR A 143 -4.17 -15.22 -2.69
C THR A 143 -4.93 -14.02 -3.21
N LYS A 144 -4.22 -13.11 -3.86
CA LYS A 144 -4.78 -12.03 -4.68
C LYS A 144 -4.69 -12.40 -6.15
N ARG A 145 -5.70 -12.02 -6.91
CA ARG A 145 -5.76 -12.23 -8.36
C ARG A 145 -5.84 -10.89 -9.04
N PHE A 146 -4.96 -10.66 -10.01
CA PHE A 146 -4.92 -9.46 -10.81
C PHE A 146 -5.02 -9.84 -12.28
N ARG A 147 -5.96 -9.22 -13.00
CA ARG A 147 -6.04 -9.36 -14.45
C ARG A 147 -4.80 -8.71 -15.07
N ASN A 148 -4.13 -9.43 -15.96
CA ASN A 148 -2.93 -9.00 -16.67
C ASN A 148 -3.29 -8.72 -18.13
N ASP A 149 -4.07 -7.66 -18.33
CA ASP A 149 -4.55 -7.22 -19.64
C ASP A 149 -3.95 -5.84 -19.93
N PRO A 150 -3.19 -5.68 -21.03
CA PRO A 150 -2.60 -4.38 -21.42
C PRO A 150 -3.64 -3.27 -21.62
N HIS A 151 -4.87 -3.62 -22.00
CA HIS A 151 -5.95 -2.65 -22.24
C HIS A 151 -6.71 -2.28 -20.95
N HIS A 152 -6.44 -2.95 -19.83
CA HIS A 152 -7.10 -2.67 -18.56
C HIS A 152 -6.36 -1.59 -17.77
N ARG A 153 -7.03 -0.46 -17.53
CA ARG A 153 -6.54 0.64 -16.68
C ARG A 153 -7.41 0.81 -15.44
N LEU A 154 -6.78 1.14 -14.31
CA LEU A 154 -7.53 1.55 -13.12
C LEU A 154 -8.03 2.98 -13.29
N TRP A 155 -9.10 3.35 -12.57
CA TRP A 155 -9.60 4.73 -12.51
C TRP A 155 -8.50 5.74 -12.16
N VAL A 156 -7.64 5.40 -11.19
CA VAL A 156 -6.55 6.28 -10.74
C VAL A 156 -5.51 6.55 -11.84
N ASP A 157 -5.40 5.65 -12.83
CA ASP A 157 -4.46 5.77 -13.94
C ASP A 157 -5.09 6.47 -15.17
N GLN A 158 -6.37 6.83 -15.11
CA GLN A 158 -7.06 7.53 -16.19
C GLN A 158 -6.72 9.03 -16.17
N PRO A 159 -6.50 9.66 -17.33
CA PRO A 159 -6.10 11.07 -17.39
C PRO A 159 -7.16 12.00 -16.78
N GLU A 160 -8.44 11.66 -16.90
CA GLU A 160 -9.56 12.42 -16.33
C GLU A 160 -9.47 12.50 -14.80
N ALA A 161 -9.10 11.39 -14.15
CA ALA A 161 -8.95 11.33 -12.69
C ALA A 161 -7.72 12.11 -12.20
N GLN A 162 -6.69 12.25 -13.03
CA GLN A 162 -5.49 13.02 -12.67
C GLN A 162 -5.73 14.52 -12.72
N LEU A 163 -6.56 14.99 -13.66
CA LEU A 163 -6.97 16.40 -13.79
C LEU A 163 -7.84 16.86 -12.63
N GLU A 164 -8.74 16.02 -12.11
CA GLU A 164 -9.55 16.30 -10.92
C GLU A 164 -8.68 16.59 -9.68
N ASN A 165 -7.54 15.89 -9.55
CA ASN A 165 -6.60 16.10 -8.44
C ASN A 165 -5.77 17.40 -8.59
N GLN A 166 -5.60 17.91 -9.81
CA GLN A 166 -4.81 19.13 -10.08
C GLN A 166 -5.65 20.41 -10.02
N SER A 167 -6.96 20.32 -10.26
CA SER A 167 -7.84 21.48 -10.49
C SER A 167 -8.49 22.09 -9.24
N GLN A 168 -8.00 21.80 -8.04
CA GLN A 168 -8.39 22.53 -6.81
C GLN A 168 -7.28 23.47 -6.27
N PRO A 169 -6.92 24.58 -6.96
CA PRO A 169 -6.43 25.76 -6.28
C PRO A 169 -7.58 26.47 -5.57
N GLU A 170 -7.42 26.73 -4.26
CA GLU A 170 -8.35 27.49 -3.43
C GLU A 170 -8.74 28.82 -4.07
N GLN A 171 -10.02 29.00 -4.45
CA GLN A 171 -10.61 30.34 -4.50
C GLN A 171 -10.79 30.80 -3.04
N ARG A 172 -9.75 31.41 -2.49
CA ARG A 172 -9.80 32.08 -1.21
C ARG A 172 -10.61 33.37 -1.39
N SER A 173 -11.84 33.35 -0.88
CA SER A 173 -12.70 34.51 -0.71
C SER A 173 -11.93 35.61 0.03
N SER A 174 -11.68 36.74 -0.65
CA SER A 174 -11.18 37.96 -0.05
C SER A 174 -12.25 38.59 0.83
N SER A 175 -12.25 38.28 2.12
CA SER A 175 -12.87 39.13 3.13
C SER A 175 -11.96 40.34 3.37
N THR A 176 -12.13 41.39 2.57
CA THR A 176 -11.58 42.71 2.88
C THR A 176 -12.39 43.27 4.06
N ALA A 177 -11.73 43.42 5.20
CA ALA A 177 -12.21 44.24 6.29
C ALA A 177 -12.12 45.72 5.87
N THR A 178 -13.27 46.38 5.73
CA THR A 178 -13.36 47.84 5.85
C THR A 178 -14.61 48.19 6.65
N GLN A 179 -14.40 48.82 7.81
CA GLN A 179 -15.44 49.39 8.65
C GLN A 179 -15.95 50.71 8.04
N LYS A 180 -17.28 50.91 7.98
CA LYS A 180 -18.03 52.13 8.37
C LYS A 180 -19.48 52.13 7.84
N GLY A 181 -20.44 52.41 8.74
CA GLY A 181 -21.53 53.36 8.49
C GLY A 181 -22.91 52.87 7.98
N THR A 182 -23.90 52.93 8.88
CA THR A 182 -25.21 53.63 8.73
C THR A 182 -26.37 53.03 7.87
N VAL A 183 -27.39 52.51 8.58
CA VAL A 183 -28.87 52.72 8.47
C VAL A 183 -29.70 52.25 7.24
N SER A 184 -30.83 51.60 7.61
CA SER A 184 -32.21 51.56 7.05
C SER A 184 -32.73 50.41 6.15
N THR A 185 -33.82 49.81 6.69
CA THR A 185 -35.10 49.33 6.10
C THR A 185 -35.17 48.08 5.19
N GLY A 186 -36.11 47.16 5.51
CA GLY A 186 -36.50 45.95 4.73
C GLY A 186 -37.32 46.25 3.47
N PRO A 187 -38.04 45.28 2.81
CA PRO A 187 -38.63 44.03 3.33
C PRO A 187 -38.39 42.73 2.47
N THR A 188 -38.96 41.59 2.95
CA THR A 188 -39.12 40.21 2.40
C THR A 188 -39.89 40.14 1.04
N PRO A 189 -40.25 38.98 0.40
CA PRO A 189 -39.80 37.56 0.47
C PRO A 189 -39.65 36.85 -0.93
N SER A 190 -39.14 35.61 -0.99
CA SER A 190 -39.71 34.55 -1.87
C SER A 190 -39.06 33.18 -1.71
N GLN A 191 -39.90 32.20 -1.35
CA GLN A 191 -39.64 30.76 -1.34
C GLN A 191 -39.56 30.20 -2.77
N LYS A 192 -38.66 29.26 -3.05
CA LYS A 192 -38.91 28.18 -4.03
C LYS A 192 -38.27 26.87 -3.56
N HIS A 193 -39.13 25.91 -3.21
CA HIS A 193 -38.82 24.49 -3.13
C HIS A 193 -38.36 23.94 -4.49
N CYS A 194 -37.47 22.94 -4.48
CA CYS A 194 -37.31 22.02 -5.60
C CYS A 194 -37.13 20.60 -5.07
N HIS A 195 -38.09 19.76 -5.42
CA HIS A 195 -38.11 18.31 -5.19
C HIS A 195 -37.17 17.62 -6.19
N THR A 196 -36.44 16.59 -5.74
CA THR A 196 -35.80 15.64 -6.66
C THR A 196 -36.42 14.26 -6.49
N SER A 197 -37.21 13.87 -7.46
CA SER A 197 -37.74 12.52 -7.65
C SER A 197 -36.66 11.63 -8.26
N LYS A 198 -36.36 10.51 -7.59
CA LYS A 198 -35.61 9.36 -8.13
C LYS A 198 -36.42 8.66 -9.23
N PRO A 199 -35.78 8.12 -10.27
CA PRO A 199 -36.30 6.96 -10.98
C PRO A 199 -35.59 5.68 -10.54
N LYS A 200 -36.41 4.70 -10.16
CA LYS A 200 -36.17 3.25 -10.23
C LYS A 200 -36.28 2.89 -11.72
N ILE A 201 -35.44 2.05 -12.30
CA ILE A 201 -35.52 0.58 -12.33
C ILE A 201 -34.14 0.05 -12.69
#